data_AF-A0A352DU61-F1
#
_entry.id   AF-A0A352DU61-F1
#
_cell.length_a   1.000
_cell.length_b   1.000
_cell.length_c   1.000
_cell.angle_alpha   90.00
_cell.angle_beta   90.00
_cell.angle_gamma   90.00
#
_symmetry.space_group_name_H-M   'P 1'
#
loop_
_entity.id
_entity.type
_entity.pdbx_description
1 polymer ?
#
loop_
_entity_poly.entity_id
_entity_poly.type
_entity_poly.pdbx_seq_one_letter_code
_entity_poly.pdbx_strand_id
1 'polypeptide(L)'
;FPILYTRYSQAVRFAPPERKVLSFILAQPRPEFDPRDVCRRIEAQTRLQALTRDEFLWKTIRYYLVKTGIPVNFGVTVLLGFLVGTAIAGQTFYLFT
;
A
#
# COMPACT_ATOMS: atom_id res chain seq x y z
N PHE A 1 18.92 -7.26 -23.58
CA PHE A 1 17.54 -7.67 -23.24
C PHE A 1 16.59 -7.01 -24.24
N PRO A 2 16.02 -7.74 -25.21
CA PRO A 2 15.05 -7.15 -26.12
C PRO A 2 13.73 -6.89 -25.39
N ILE A 3 13.20 -5.68 -25.50
CA ILE A 3 11.88 -5.30 -24.99
C ILE A 3 10.93 -5.16 -26.18
N LEU A 4 9.79 -5.85 -26.15
CA LEU A 4 8.77 -5.82 -27.20
C LEU A 4 7.46 -5.25 -26.63
N TYR A 5 6.85 -4.28 -27.31
CA TYR A 5 5.52 -3.76 -26.97
C TYR A 5 4.47 -4.35 -27.92
N THR A 6 3.38 -4.93 -27.38
CA THR A 6 2.29 -5.50 -28.18
C THR A 6 0.97 -5.47 -27.41
N ARG A 7 -0.14 -5.84 -28.08
CA ARG A 7 -1.45 -5.98 -27.44
C ARG A 7 -1.44 -7.14 -26.44
N TYR A 8 -2.15 -6.98 -25.33
CA TYR A 8 -2.25 -8.00 -24.27
C TYR A 8 -2.66 -9.38 -24.81
N SER A 9 -3.62 -9.42 -25.75
CA SER A 9 -4.09 -10.67 -26.38
C SER A 9 -3.02 -11.41 -27.20
N GLN A 10 -2.00 -10.69 -27.69
CA GLN A 10 -0.88 -11.26 -28.44
C GLN A 10 0.24 -11.68 -27.47
N ALA A 11 0.52 -10.87 -26.45
CA ALA A 11 1.55 -11.14 -25.44
C ALA A 11 1.35 -12.50 -24.75
N VAL A 12 0.09 -12.83 -24.41
CA VAL A 12 -0.27 -14.11 -23.76
C VAL A 12 -0.03 -15.33 -24.67
N ARG A 13 0.07 -15.16 -25.99
CA ARG A 13 0.40 -16.25 -26.93
C ARG A 13 1.90 -16.49 -27.06
N PHE A 14 2.70 -15.45 -26.88
CA PHE A 14 4.16 -15.50 -27.07
C PHE A 14 4.90 -15.88 -25.80
N ALA A 15 4.39 -15.46 -24.64
CA ALA A 15 4.94 -15.85 -23.35
C ALA A 15 4.38 -17.21 -22.90
N PRO A 16 5.21 -18.13 -22.37
CA PRO A 16 4.71 -19.31 -21.67
C PRO A 16 3.69 -18.88 -20.60
N PRO A 17 2.59 -19.61 -20.41
CA PRO A 17 1.57 -19.22 -19.44
C PRO A 17 2.15 -19.31 -18.02
N GLU A 18 2.64 -18.20 -17.50
CA GLU A 18 2.83 -18.04 -16.06
C GLU A 18 1.46 -18.16 -15.40
N ARG A 19 1.34 -19.05 -14.41
CA ARG A 19 0.13 -19.18 -13.60
C ARG A 19 -0.11 -17.86 -12.85
N LYS A 20 -0.96 -17.01 -13.43
CA LYS A 20 -1.51 -15.74 -12.91
C LYS A 20 -0.60 -14.50 -13.08
N VAL A 21 -0.60 -13.94 -14.29
CA VAL A 21 -0.01 -12.63 -14.60
C VAL A 21 -0.90 -11.42 -14.24
N LEU A 22 -2.18 -11.62 -13.92
CA LEU A 22 -3.09 -10.51 -13.62
C LEU A 22 -3.05 -10.18 -12.11
N SER A 23 -2.45 -9.04 -11.76
CA SER A 23 -2.40 -8.57 -10.37
C SER A 23 -3.69 -7.90 -9.91
N PHE A 24 -4.26 -6.99 -10.71
CA PHE A 24 -5.53 -6.33 -10.45
C PHE A 24 -6.09 -5.69 -11.74
N ILE A 25 -7.37 -5.31 -11.70
CA ILE A 25 -8.06 -4.61 -12.78
C ILE A 25 -8.43 -3.21 -12.26
N LEU A 26 -8.17 -2.18 -13.06
CA LEU A 26 -8.65 -0.83 -12.80
C LEU A 26 -9.92 -0.58 -13.62
N ALA A 27 -10.98 -0.14 -12.96
CA ALA A 27 -12.24 0.22 -13.59
C ALA A 27 -12.75 1.53 -13.00
N GLN A 28 -13.32 2.37 -13.85
CA GLN A 28 -14.00 3.60 -13.43
C GLN A 28 -15.51 3.37 -13.49
N PRO A 29 -16.25 3.54 -12.38
CA PRO A 29 -17.70 3.49 -12.41
C PRO A 29 -18.23 4.67 -13.24
N ARG A 30 -19.42 4.48 -13.85
CA ARG A 30 -20.12 5.60 -14.48
C ARG A 30 -20.51 6.61 -13.39
N PRO A 31 -20.56 7.92 -13.70
CA PRO A 31 -20.75 8.97 -12.69
C PRO A 31 -22.07 8.84 -11.92
N GLU A 32 -23.10 8.22 -12.51
CA GLU A 32 -24.36 7.92 -11.85
C GLU A 32 -24.31 6.79 -10.79
N PHE A 33 -23.22 6.03 -10.67
CA PHE A 33 -23.09 4.96 -9.68
C PHE A 33 -22.10 5.30 -8.57
N ASP A 34 -22.50 5.00 -7.33
CA ASP A 34 -21.58 5.08 -6.20
C ASP A 34 -20.47 4.01 -6.32
N PRO A 35 -19.19 4.38 -6.18
CA PRO A 35 -18.08 3.44 -6.28
C PRO A 35 -18.16 2.26 -5.30
N ARG A 36 -18.70 2.45 -4.09
CA ARG A 36 -18.81 1.38 -3.09
C ARG A 36 -19.88 0.38 -3.49
N ASP A 37 -20.99 0.85 -4.03
CA ASP A 37 -22.04 -0.02 -4.57
C ASP A 37 -21.53 -0.86 -5.74
N VAL A 38 -20.76 -0.27 -6.63
CA VAL A 38 -20.13 -0.98 -7.76
C VAL A 38 -19.16 -2.04 -7.25
N CYS A 39 -18.29 -1.71 -6.29
CA CYS A 39 -17.39 -2.69 -5.67
C CYS A 39 -18.17 -3.85 -5.04
N ARG A 40 -19.21 -3.58 -4.24
CA ARG A 40 -20.05 -4.62 -3.63
C ARG A 40 -20.70 -5.54 -4.67
N ARG A 41 -21.20 -4.99 -5.78
CA ARG A 41 -21.79 -5.78 -6.86
C ARG A 41 -20.75 -6.66 -7.56
N ILE A 42 -19.55 -6.14 -7.81
CA ILE A 42 -18.44 -6.91 -8.39
C ILE A 42 -18.05 -8.06 -7.46
N GLU A 43 -17.92 -7.81 -6.16
CA GLU A 43 -17.60 -8.85 -5.17
C GLU A 43 -18.68 -9.93 -5.13
N ALA A 44 -19.96 -9.54 -5.13
CA ALA A 44 -21.07 -10.49 -5.11
C ALA A 44 -21.12 -11.39 -6.37
N GLN A 45 -20.80 -10.84 -7.54
CA GLN A 45 -20.85 -11.57 -8.82
C GLN A 45 -19.60 -12.41 -9.08
N THR A 46 -18.42 -11.88 -8.78
CA THR A 46 -17.15 -12.50 -9.15
C THR A 46 -16.49 -13.29 -8.02
N ARG A 47 -16.89 -13.03 -6.77
CA ARG A 47 -16.19 -13.47 -5.54
C ARG A 47 -14.73 -13.01 -5.47
N LEU A 48 -14.34 -12.04 -6.31
CA LEU A 48 -13.03 -11.40 -6.29
C LEU A 48 -13.16 -10.09 -5.51
N GLN A 49 -12.11 -9.75 -4.75
CA GLN A 49 -12.05 -8.52 -3.99
C GLN A 49 -12.11 -7.28 -4.90
N ALA A 50 -13.01 -6.35 -4.60
CA ALA A 50 -13.12 -5.07 -5.28
C ALA A 50 -12.98 -3.95 -4.26
N LEU A 51 -12.07 -3.02 -4.52
CA LEU A 51 -11.76 -1.91 -3.62
C LEU A 51 -11.96 -0.59 -4.33
N THR A 52 -12.54 0.37 -3.62
CA THR A 52 -12.51 1.76 -4.04
C THR A 52 -11.09 2.32 -3.95
N ARG A 53 -10.85 3.48 -4.56
CA ARG A 53 -9.55 4.16 -4.55
C ARG A 53 -9.01 4.37 -3.14
N ASP A 54 -9.85 4.86 -2.22
CA ASP A 54 -9.46 5.15 -0.85
C ASP A 54 -9.16 3.86 -0.08
N GLU A 55 -9.97 2.82 -0.26
CA GLU A 55 -9.73 1.53 0.39
C GLU A 55 -8.46 0.86 -0.12
N PHE A 56 -8.16 0.95 -1.41
CA PHE A 56 -6.92 0.44 -1.99
C PHE A 56 -5.69 1.18 -1.47
N LEU A 57 -5.80 2.51 -1.33
CA LEU A 57 -4.75 3.35 -0.73
C LEU A 57 -4.47 2.93 0.71
N TRP A 58 -5.52 2.82 1.55
CA TRP A 58 -5.36 2.40 2.94
C TRP A 58 -4.85 0.97 3.08
N LYS A 59 -5.26 0.05 2.20
CA LYS A 59 -4.73 -1.31 2.14
C LYS A 59 -3.24 -1.32 1.83
N THR A 60 -2.81 -0.47 0.89
CA THR A 60 -1.40 -0.33 0.51
C THR A 60 -0.57 0.25 1.66
N ILE A 61 -1.06 1.30 2.31
CA ILE A 61 -0.42 1.87 3.50
C ILE A 61 -0.30 0.81 4.59
N ARG A 62 -1.38 0.12 4.94
CA ARG A 62 -1.37 -0.92 5.97
C ARG A 62 -0.40 -2.06 5.62
N TYR A 63 -0.39 -2.49 4.36
CA TYR A 63 0.55 -3.50 3.90
C TYR A 63 1.99 -3.04 4.11
N TYR A 64 2.32 -1.80 3.72
CA TYR A 64 3.64 -1.23 3.89
C TYR A 64 4.03 -1.12 5.38
N LEU A 65 3.12 -0.59 6.22
CA LEU A 65 3.35 -0.45 7.66
C LEU A 65 3.65 -1.79 8.33
N VAL A 66 2.88 -2.84 7.99
CA VAL A 66 3.00 -4.17 8.61
C VAL A 66 4.20 -4.95 8.06
N LYS A 67 4.47 -4.89 6.75
CA LYS A 67 5.49 -5.72 6.11
C LYS A 67 6.89 -5.15 6.18
N THR A 68 7.05 -3.83 6.19
CA THR A 68 8.39 -3.22 6.12
C THR A 68 9.00 -2.95 7.49
N GLY A 69 8.19 -2.77 8.54
CA GLY A 69 8.68 -2.39 9.87
C GLY A 69 9.35 -1.01 9.94
N ILE A 70 9.43 -0.27 8.82
CA ILE A 70 10.03 1.07 8.74
C ILE A 70 9.43 2.04 9.76
N PRO A 71 8.09 2.11 9.95
CA PRO A 71 7.49 3.02 10.93
C PRO A 71 7.88 2.66 12.37
N VAL A 72 8.01 1.36 12.67
CA VAL A 72 8.39 0.88 14.00
C VAL A 72 9.85 1.23 14.28
N ASN A 73 10.75 0.97 13.34
CA ASN A 73 12.17 1.32 13.47
C ASN A 73 12.35 2.84 13.61
N PHE A 74 11.67 3.62 12.77
CA PHE A 74 11.70 5.08 12.86
C PHE A 74 11.15 5.58 14.20
N GLY A 75 10.02 5.03 14.66
CA GLY A 75 9.40 5.38 15.93
C GLY A 75 10.32 5.13 17.12
N VAL A 76 11.01 3.98 17.16
CA VAL A 76 11.98 3.67 18.21
C VAL A 76 13.16 4.66 18.20
N THR A 77 13.68 5.02 17.02
CA THR A 77 14.76 6.00 16.91
C THR A 77 14.35 7.38 17.42
N VAL A 78 13.17 7.87 17.03
CA VAL A 78 12.64 9.16 17.50
C VAL A 78 12.43 9.13 19.02
N LEU A 79 11.87 8.05 19.56
CA LEU A 79 11.64 7.89 21.00
C LEU A 79 12.95 7.92 21.78
N LEU A 80 13.96 7.19 21.30
CA LEU A 80 15.28 7.16 21.93
C LEU A 80 15.92 8.56 21.92
N GLY A 81 15.88 9.25 20.79
CA GLY A 81 16.38 10.63 20.67
C GLY A 81 15.66 11.59 21.62
N PHE A 82 14.35 11.45 21.75
CA PHE A 82 13.55 12.26 22.68
C PHE A 82 13.92 12.00 24.14
N LEU A 83 14.04 10.73 24.56
CA LEU A 83 14.41 10.35 25.92
C LEU A 83 15.82 10.84 26.28
N VAL A 84 16.79 10.58 25.40
CA VAL A 84 18.18 11.00 25.61
C VAL A 84 18.28 12.53 25.65
N GLY A 85 17.62 13.23 24.72
CA GLY A 85 17.59 14.69 24.70
C GLY A 85 16.97 15.28 25.97
N THR A 86 15.86 14.70 26.43
CA THR A 86 15.20 15.12 27.68
C THR A 86 16.10 14.88 28.89
N ALA A 87 16.81 13.75 28.95
CA ALA A 87 17.73 13.43 30.04
C ALA A 87 18.91 14.41 30.11
N ILE A 88 19.53 14.74 28.97
CA ILE A 88 20.65 15.70 28.91
C ILE A 88 20.18 17.11 29.28
N ALA A 89 19.02 17.53 28.79
CA ALA A 89 18.44 18.81 29.16
C ALA A 89 18.17 18.87 30.68
N GLY A 90 17.58 17.82 31.26
CA GLY A 90 17.33 17.70 32.69
C GLY A 90 18.62 17.72 33.52
N GLN A 91 19.65 16.98 33.09
CA GLN A 91 20.98 17.00 33.73
C GLN A 91 21.57 18.41 33.71
N THR A 92 21.44 19.12 32.59
CA THR A 92 21.93 20.49 32.43
C THR A 92 21.20 21.45 33.35
N PHE A 93 19.87 21.39 33.42
CA PHE A 93 19.08 22.20 34.35
C PHE A 93 19.42 21.90 35.83
N TYR A 94 19.67 20.64 36.17
CA TYR A 94 20.09 20.25 37.51
C TYR A 94 21.45 20.85 37.89
N LEU A 95 22.40 20.93 36.95
CA LEU A 95 23.71 21.55 37.18
C LEU A 95 23.64 23.07 37.38
N PHE A 96 22.57 23.73 36.91
CA PHE A 96 22.34 25.16 37.09
C PHE A 96 21.48 25.51 38.31
N THR A 97 21.03 24.50 39.08
CA THR A 97 20.29 24.67 40.35
C THR A 97 21.21 24.37 41.53
#